data_AF-A0A5P6P542-F1
#
_entry.id   AF-A0A5P6P542-F1
#
_cell.length_a   1.000
_cell.length_b   1.000
_cell.length_c   1.000
_cell.angle_alpha   90.00
_cell.angle_beta   90.00
_cell.angle_gamma   90.00
#
_symmetry.space_group_name_H-M   'P 1'
#
loop_
_entity.id
_entity.type
_entity.pdbx_description
1 polymer ?
#
loop_
_entity_poly.entity_id
_entity_poly.type
_entity_poly.pdbx_seq_one_letter_code
_entity_poly.pdbx_strand_id
1 'polypeptide(L)'
;MRKTQLALLTLGATVLAGFVTATPAAARDYPWCAQGGEYDYPGECAYSTYEQCQASVSGRLLFCGPNPLVAYGQAPQRQPQPRRRTRPVGPY
;
A
#
# COMPACT_ATOMS: atom_id res chain seq x y z
N MET A 1 26.37 38.06 42.38
CA MET A 1 25.49 37.69 41.25
C MET A 1 26.15 36.57 40.44
N ARG A 2 25.84 35.29 40.73
CA ARG A 2 26.33 34.10 40.01
C ARG A 2 25.34 32.93 40.20
N LYS A 3 24.04 33.20 40.05
CA LYS A 3 22.96 32.21 40.27
C LYS A 3 21.94 32.18 39.12
N THR A 4 22.34 32.63 37.94
CA THR A 4 21.46 32.73 36.75
C THR A 4 22.03 31.98 35.55
N GLN A 5 22.80 30.91 35.77
CA GLN A 5 23.34 30.08 34.68
C GLN A 5 22.87 28.62 34.70
N LEU A 6 21.88 28.27 35.54
CA LEU A 6 21.33 26.92 35.65
C LEU A 6 19.85 26.87 35.30
N ALA A 7 19.44 27.67 34.31
CA ALA A 7 18.22 27.44 33.56
C ALA A 7 18.65 27.28 32.10
N LEU A 8 18.16 26.25 31.41
CA LEU A 8 18.39 25.92 29.98
C LEU A 8 19.37 24.76 29.69
N LEU A 9 19.33 23.70 30.49
CA LEU A 9 19.85 22.37 30.12
C LEU A 9 18.87 21.40 30.83
N THR A 10 17.99 20.62 30.23
CA THR A 10 18.05 19.87 28.98
C THR A 10 16.63 19.35 28.66
N LEU A 11 15.92 19.95 27.71
CA LEU A 11 14.80 19.29 27.02
C LEU A 11 15.39 18.64 25.77
N GLY A 12 16.07 17.51 25.98
CA GLY A 12 16.57 16.68 24.89
C GLY A 12 15.39 15.98 24.22
N ALA A 13 14.89 16.57 23.15
CA ALA A 13 13.89 15.94 22.29
C ALA A 13 14.48 14.66 21.70
N THR A 14 14.01 13.50 22.18
CA THR A 14 14.28 12.21 21.54
C THR A 14 13.48 12.14 20.24
N VAL A 15 14.00 12.74 19.18
CA VAL A 15 13.54 12.47 17.82
C VAL A 15 14.17 11.15 17.40
N LEU A 16 13.45 10.05 17.62
CA LEU A 16 13.72 8.80 16.91
C LEU A 16 13.38 9.05 15.43
N ALA A 17 14.38 9.50 14.67
CA ALA A 17 14.32 9.52 13.23
C ALA A 17 14.21 8.05 12.76
N GLY A 18 12.98 7.60 12.54
CA GLY A 18 12.71 6.35 11.86
C GLY A 18 13.30 6.44 10.46
N PHE A 19 14.37 5.68 10.21
CA PHE A 19 14.87 5.47 8.86
C PHE A 19 13.76 4.80 8.06
N VAL A 20 13.08 5.55 7.19
CA VAL A 20 12.21 4.97 6.18
C VAL A 20 13.12 4.42 5.11
N THR A 21 13.55 3.16 5.27
CA THR A 21 14.18 2.41 4.19
C THR A 21 13.13 2.26 3.10
N ALA A 22 13.25 3.02 2.01
CA ALA A 22 12.49 2.79 0.80
C ALA A 22 12.98 1.47 0.19
N THR A 23 12.46 0.35 0.69
CA THR A 23 12.69 -0.95 0.10
C THR A 23 12.08 -0.96 -1.31
N PRO A 24 12.77 -1.49 -2.33
CA PRO A 24 12.18 -1.64 -3.64
C PRO A 24 10.86 -2.40 -3.49
N ALA A 25 9.82 -1.96 -4.21
CA ALA A 25 8.52 -2.60 -4.26
C ALA A 25 8.67 -4.00 -4.90
N ALA A 26 9.16 -4.95 -4.11
CA ALA A 26 8.98 -6.35 -4.42
C ALA A 26 7.47 -6.57 -4.48
N ALA A 27 6.97 -7.11 -5.59
CA ALA A 27 5.59 -7.55 -5.74
C ALA A 27 5.34 -8.71 -4.78
N ARG A 28 5.24 -8.38 -3.49
CA ARG A 28 4.78 -9.24 -2.43
C ARG A 28 3.31 -8.91 -2.26
N ASP A 29 2.49 -9.93 -2.15
CA ASP A 29 1.05 -9.80 -1.96
C ASP A 29 0.74 -9.27 -0.55
N TYR A 30 0.86 -7.95 -0.37
CA TYR A 30 0.51 -7.27 0.88
C TYR A 30 -1.01 -7.07 0.96
N PRO A 31 -1.67 -7.45 2.06
CA PRO A 31 -3.13 -7.38 2.18
C PRO A 31 -3.67 -5.95 2.32
N TRP A 32 -2.84 -4.96 2.66
CA TRP A 32 -3.25 -3.57 2.92
C TRP A 32 -2.51 -2.58 2.03
N CYS A 33 -3.25 -1.62 1.48
CA CYS A 33 -2.73 -0.55 0.64
C CYS A 33 -3.13 0.83 1.16
N ALA A 34 -2.19 1.77 1.09
CA ALA A 34 -2.47 3.19 1.28
C ALA A 34 -3.03 3.78 -0.03
N GLN A 35 -4.25 4.30 0.03
CA GLN A 35 -5.05 4.75 -1.10
C GLN A 35 -5.45 6.23 -0.92
N GLY A 36 -5.75 6.89 -2.04
CA GLY A 36 -6.23 8.28 -2.06
C GLY A 36 -5.13 9.31 -2.29
N GLY A 37 -5.52 10.60 -2.22
CA GLY A 37 -4.62 11.72 -2.46
C GLY A 37 -4.05 11.72 -3.88
N GLU A 38 -2.73 11.61 -3.98
CA GLU A 38 -1.96 11.63 -5.23
C GLU A 38 -1.75 10.24 -5.84
N TYR A 39 -2.13 9.17 -5.15
CA TYR A 39 -1.94 7.80 -5.63
C TYR A 39 -3.16 7.31 -6.43
N ASP A 40 -2.91 6.82 -7.64
CA ASP A 40 -3.89 6.06 -8.43
C ASP A 40 -4.19 4.69 -7.80
N TYR A 41 -5.38 4.16 -8.06
CA TYR A 41 -5.81 2.84 -7.58
C TYR A 41 -4.92 1.72 -8.14
N PRO A 42 -4.45 0.74 -7.33
CA PRO A 42 -4.86 0.42 -5.94
C PRO A 42 -4.05 1.12 -4.83
N GLY A 43 -3.21 2.10 -5.16
CA GLY A 43 -2.36 2.80 -4.21
C GLY A 43 -1.06 2.07 -3.88
N GLU A 44 -0.46 2.42 -2.74
CA GLU A 44 0.79 1.82 -2.25
C GLU A 44 0.50 0.59 -1.37
N CYS A 45 0.68 -0.61 -1.94
CA CYS A 45 0.48 -1.89 -1.25
C CYS A 45 1.78 -2.43 -0.65
N ALA A 46 2.16 -1.94 0.54
CA ALA A 46 3.41 -2.30 1.21
C ALA A 46 3.22 -2.78 2.67
N TYR A 47 1.96 -2.99 3.11
CA TYR A 47 1.64 -3.17 4.52
C TYR A 47 1.04 -4.55 4.81
N SER A 48 1.58 -5.23 5.83
CA SER A 48 1.08 -6.54 6.26
C SER A 48 -0.09 -6.45 7.24
N THR A 49 -0.21 -5.36 7.99
CA THR A 49 -1.31 -5.13 8.95
C THR A 49 -1.97 -3.78 8.73
N TYR A 50 -3.22 -3.66 9.19
CA TYR A 50 -4.00 -2.44 9.05
C TYR A 50 -3.38 -1.29 9.86
N GLU A 51 -2.86 -1.58 11.05
CA GLU A 51 -2.23 -0.60 11.94
C GLU A 51 -0.96 -0.02 11.32
N GLN A 52 -0.18 -0.86 10.63
CA GLN A 52 1.02 -0.42 9.93
C GLN A 52 0.68 0.54 8.78
N CYS A 53 -0.40 0.25 8.06
CA CYS A 53 -0.95 1.15 7.06
C CYS A 53 -1.49 2.43 7.71
N GLN A 54 -2.22 2.33 8.82
CA GLN A 54 -2.80 3.50 9.49
C GLN A 54 -1.70 4.48 9.98
N ALA A 55 -0.61 3.92 10.49
CA ALA A 55 0.56 4.69 10.88
C ALA A 55 1.20 5.41 9.68
N SER A 56 1.26 4.77 8.51
CA SER A 56 1.87 5.36 7.31
C SER A 56 1.00 6.43 6.64
N VAL A 57 -0.34 6.29 6.69
CA VAL A 57 -1.26 7.29 6.14
C VAL A 57 -1.49 8.48 7.07
N SER A 58 -1.12 8.34 8.35
CA SER A 58 -1.24 9.42 9.33
C SER A 58 -0.50 10.68 8.86
N GLY A 59 -1.22 11.79 8.74
CA GLY A 59 -0.66 13.07 8.26
C GLY A 59 -0.45 13.18 6.74
N ARG A 60 -0.77 12.14 5.94
CA ARG A 60 -0.57 12.14 4.48
C ARG A 60 -1.87 12.32 3.67
N LEU A 61 -3.01 12.54 4.33
CA LEU A 61 -4.36 12.61 3.71
C LEU A 61 -4.71 11.36 2.85
N LEU A 62 -4.13 10.22 3.21
CA LEU A 62 -4.39 8.92 2.60
C LEU A 62 -5.32 8.10 3.49
N PHE A 63 -5.91 7.04 2.95
CA PHE A 63 -6.72 6.07 3.68
C PHE A 63 -6.19 4.65 3.45
N CYS A 64 -6.46 3.75 4.39
CA CYS A 64 -6.09 2.35 4.26
C CYS A 64 -7.26 1.55 3.69
N GLY A 65 -6.99 0.79 2.64
CA GLY A 65 -7.95 -0.13 2.04
C GLY A 65 -7.34 -1.49 1.74
N PRO A 66 -8.18 -2.53 1.58
CA PRO A 66 -7.70 -3.87 1.24
C PRO A 66 -7.08 -3.90 -0.15
N ASN A 67 -6.06 -4.74 -0.33
CA ASN A 67 -5.43 -4.95 -1.64
C ASN A 67 -6.37 -5.75 -2.55
N PRO A 68 -6.82 -5.20 -3.69
CA PRO A 68 -7.68 -5.94 -4.62
C PRO A 68 -6.98 -7.13 -5.28
N LEU A 69 -5.66 -7.10 -5.43
CA LEU A 69 -4.90 -8.23 -5.98
C LEU A 69 -4.94 -9.44 -5.03
N VAL A 70 -5.04 -9.20 -3.72
CA VAL A 70 -5.17 -10.27 -2.72
C VAL A 70 -6.64 -10.61 -2.48
N ALA A 71 -7.51 -9.60 -2.38
CA ALA A 71 -8.93 -9.76 -2.12
C ALA A 71 -9.71 -10.39 -3.29
N TYR A 72 -9.30 -10.11 -4.53
CA TYR A 72 -9.94 -10.59 -5.76
C TYR A 72 -8.99 -11.40 -6.66
N GLY A 73 -7.82 -11.79 -6.14
CA GLY A 73 -6.67 -12.37 -6.86
C GLY A 73 -6.89 -13.64 -7.66
N GLN A 74 -8.11 -14.15 -7.71
CA GLN A 74 -8.47 -15.28 -8.56
C GLN A 74 -9.89 -15.10 -9.10
N ALA A 75 -10.21 -13.98 -9.74
CA ALA A 75 -11.11 -14.12 -10.88
C ALA A 75 -10.26 -14.85 -11.94
N PRO A 76 -10.55 -16.13 -12.29
CA PRO A 76 -9.90 -16.72 -13.44
C PRO A 76 -10.19 -15.73 -14.56
N GLN A 77 -9.15 -15.18 -15.17
CA GLN A 77 -9.34 -14.52 -16.45
C GLN A 77 -10.10 -15.57 -17.27
N ARG A 78 -11.39 -15.34 -17.53
CA ARG A 78 -12.17 -16.17 -18.42
C ARG A 78 -11.46 -15.99 -19.74
N GLN A 79 -10.47 -16.84 -20.00
CA GLN A 79 -9.84 -16.95 -21.29
C GLN A 79 -11.01 -16.99 -22.25
N PRO A 80 -11.10 -16.07 -23.23
CA PRO A 80 -12.14 -16.12 -24.22
C PRO A 80 -12.05 -17.52 -24.82
N GLN A 81 -12.99 -18.40 -24.45
CA GLN A 81 -13.01 -19.75 -24.96
C GLN A 81 -13.02 -19.57 -26.48
N PRO A 82 -12.04 -20.11 -27.21
CA PRO A 82 -12.02 -19.95 -28.65
C PRO A 82 -13.34 -20.53 -29.13
N ARG A 83 -14.24 -19.63 -29.55
CA ARG A 83 -15.57 -19.96 -30.02
C ARG A 83 -15.33 -20.97 -31.13
N ARG A 84 -15.59 -22.25 -30.87
CA ARG A 84 -15.46 -23.32 -31.88
C ARG A 84 -16.22 -22.78 -33.07
N ARG A 85 -15.49 -22.37 -34.12
CA ARG A 85 -16.08 -22.05 -35.41
C ARG A 85 -16.78 -23.33 -35.80
N THR A 86 -18.08 -23.37 -35.63
CA THR A 86 -18.93 -24.41 -36.20
C THR A 86 -18.65 -24.34 -37.69
N ARG A 87 -17.89 -25.32 -38.17
CA ARG A 87 -17.63 -25.52 -39.58
C ARG A 87 -19.00 -25.70 -40.23
N PRO A 88 -19.40 -24.86 -41.21
CA PRO A 88 -20.66 -25.06 -41.89
C PRO A 88 -20.61 -26.44 -42.54
N VAL A 89 -21.50 -27.33 -42.13
CA VAL A 89 -21.71 -28.61 -42.81
C VAL A 89 -22.55 -28.28 -44.03
N GLY A 90 -21.97 -28.41 -45.23
CA GLY A 90 -22.66 -28.11 -46.48
C GLY A 90 -23.83 -29.07 -46.72
N PRO A 91 -24.93 -28.62 -47.34
CA PRO A 91 -26.04 -29.50 -47.68
C PRO A 91 -25.66 -30.32 -48.93
N TYR A 92 -25.88 -31.64 -48.87
CA TYR A 92 -26.07 -32.47 -50.05
C TYR A 92 -27.58 -32.63 -50.25
#